data_AF-A0A1H5LCQ3-F1
#
_entry.id   AF-A0A1H5LCQ3-F1
#
_cell.length_a   1.000
_cell.length_b   1.000
_cell.length_c   1.000
_cell.angle_alpha   90.00
_cell.angle_beta   90.00
_cell.angle_gamma   90.00
#
_symmetry.space_group_name_H-M   'P 1'
#
loop_
_entity.id
_entity.type
_entity.pdbx_description
1 polymer ?
#
loop_
_entity_poly.entity_id
_entity_poly.type
_entity_poly.pdbx_seq_one_letter_code
_entity_poly.pdbx_strand_id
1 'polypeptide(L)'
;MKPSMDREFGTALRAELVRRAATARRRRWLALGGGLTLAAGIPTAAYAVHQLQAGVNELVVSPPVTEVHTGPAEVDLGPVPEGADQVWFDLTCLDGGEVNLPDGAAVTCSAGERSSGPLPLWKGRDAPIGDDGVLTVDAPADMAWQISLWYQEVVVEPFAVNENGQTYGTPNEVYGEPDLILAAATNGEVGYVYAEDLNHAFGPEPTSPTEAVEYTERTAGLVPVYEVDGETQIGQFCIG
;
A
#
# COMPACT_ATOMS: atom_id res chain seq x y z
N MET A 1 1.42 4.92 34.18
CA MET A 1 1.00 3.51 34.23
C MET A 1 0.46 3.18 32.84
N LYS A 2 1.29 2.62 31.96
CA LYS A 2 0.95 2.33 30.55
C LYS A 2 0.17 1.02 30.48
N PRO A 3 -0.93 0.91 29.71
CA PRO A 3 -1.48 -0.38 29.36
C PRO A 3 -0.60 -0.98 28.27
N SER A 4 0.29 -1.89 28.66
CA SER A 4 0.94 -2.82 27.74
C SER A 4 -0.16 -3.74 27.22
N MET A 5 -0.41 -3.80 25.91
CA MET A 5 -1.10 -4.96 25.35
C MET A 5 -0.29 -6.20 25.73
N ASP A 6 -0.96 -7.14 26.39
CA ASP A 6 -0.34 -8.31 26.96
C ASP A 6 0.16 -9.25 25.85
N ARG A 7 1.35 -9.82 25.99
CA ARG A 7 1.92 -10.78 25.03
C ARG A 7 0.99 -11.98 24.82
N GLU A 8 0.21 -12.31 25.84
CA GLU A 8 -0.79 -13.37 25.81
C GLU A 8 -1.93 -13.08 24.81
N PHE A 9 -2.34 -11.82 24.66
CA PHE A 9 -3.37 -11.41 23.70
C PHE A 9 -2.86 -11.53 22.25
N GLY A 10 -1.61 -11.11 21.99
CA GLY A 10 -0.99 -11.22 20.67
C GLY A 10 -0.83 -12.68 20.20
N THR A 11 -0.47 -13.59 21.10
CA THR A 11 -0.37 -15.02 20.79
C THR A 11 -1.75 -15.66 20.60
N ALA A 12 -2.75 -15.30 21.42
CA ALA A 12 -4.11 -15.80 21.28
C ALA A 12 -4.77 -15.35 19.97
N LEU A 13 -4.53 -14.11 19.55
CA LEU A 13 -5.02 -13.57 18.28
C LEU A 13 -4.40 -14.30 17.08
N ARG A 14 -3.07 -14.51 17.10
CA ARG A 14 -2.37 -15.30 16.06
C ARG A 14 -2.93 -16.73 15.96
N ALA A 15 -3.16 -17.39 17.08
CA ALA A 15 -3.69 -18.76 17.10
C ALA A 15 -5.13 -18.86 16.56
N GLU A 16 -5.96 -17.83 16.76
CA GLU A 16 -7.33 -17.78 16.22
C GLU A 16 -7.34 -17.48 14.71
N LEU A 17 -6.45 -16.62 14.23
CA LEU A 17 -6.33 -16.29 12.81
C LEU A 17 -5.86 -17.50 11.97
N VAL A 18 -4.87 -18.24 12.44
CA VAL A 18 -4.41 -19.49 11.79
C VAL A 18 -5.53 -20.53 11.74
N ARG A 19 -6.34 -20.64 12.81
CA ARG A 19 -7.48 -21.57 12.88
C ARG A 19 -8.59 -21.22 11.89
N ARG A 20 -8.87 -19.91 11.70
CA ARG A 20 -9.88 -19.43 10.75
C ARG A 20 -9.42 -19.59 9.29
N ALA A 21 -8.14 -19.38 9.00
CA ALA A 21 -7.58 -19.62 7.67
C ALA A 21 -7.68 -21.11 7.27
N ALA A 22 -7.37 -22.02 8.20
CA ALA A 22 -7.47 -23.46 7.96
C ALA A 22 -8.92 -23.96 7.76
N THR A 23 -9.91 -23.31 8.38
CA THR A 23 -11.32 -23.67 8.25
C THR A 23 -12.00 -23.07 7.01
N ALA A 24 -11.53 -21.92 6.51
CA ALA A 24 -12.01 -21.33 5.26
C ALA A 24 -11.77 -22.23 4.03
N ARG A 25 -10.63 -22.96 4.00
CA ARG A 25 -10.28 -23.87 2.89
C ARG A 25 -11.23 -25.08 2.77
N ARG A 26 -11.95 -25.45 3.85
CA ARG A 26 -12.88 -26.60 3.84
C ARG A 26 -14.32 -26.28 3.40
N ARG A 27 -14.73 -25.01 3.32
CA ARG A 27 -16.14 -24.64 3.02
C ARG A 27 -16.45 -24.39 1.54
N ARG A 28 -15.44 -24.40 0.64
CA ARG A 28 -15.64 -24.14 -0.79
C ARG A 28 -16.31 -25.27 -1.60
N TRP A 29 -16.65 -26.41 -0.99
CA TRP A 29 -17.25 -27.55 -1.71
C TRP A 29 -18.75 -27.80 -1.48
N LEU A 30 -19.45 -26.98 -0.69
CA LEU A 30 -20.89 -27.18 -0.45
C LEU A 30 -21.64 -25.84 -0.28
N ALA A 31 -22.14 -25.26 -1.38
CA ALA A 31 -23.37 -24.46 -1.40
C ALA A 31 -23.74 -24.06 -2.85
N LEU A 32 -24.29 -25.03 -3.60
CA LEU A 32 -25.27 -24.74 -4.64
C LEU A 32 -26.61 -24.41 -3.95
N GLY A 33 -27.18 -23.24 -4.24
CA GLY A 33 -28.61 -22.98 -4.06
C GLY A 33 -29.01 -21.77 -3.22
N GLY A 34 -29.57 -20.76 -3.88
CA GLY A 34 -30.73 -20.00 -3.37
C GLY A 34 -30.48 -18.59 -2.79
N GLY A 35 -31.03 -17.58 -3.49
CA GLY A 35 -31.82 -16.52 -2.84
C GLY A 35 -31.16 -15.15 -2.64
N LEU A 36 -31.64 -14.16 -3.40
CA LEU A 36 -31.52 -12.73 -3.12
C LEU A 36 -32.12 -12.36 -1.75
N THR A 37 -31.43 -11.50 -0.99
CA THR A 37 -32.06 -10.36 -0.28
C THR A 37 -31.08 -9.20 -0.19
N LEU A 38 -31.49 -8.05 -0.74
CA LEU A 38 -30.93 -6.72 -0.49
C LEU A 38 -31.19 -6.35 0.98
N ALA A 39 -30.14 -6.03 1.72
CA ALA A 39 -30.23 -5.24 2.94
C ALA A 39 -29.06 -4.26 2.94
N ALA A 40 -29.36 -3.01 2.60
CA ALA A 40 -28.53 -1.86 2.89
C ALA A 40 -28.39 -1.76 4.42
N GLY A 41 -27.16 -1.91 4.88
CA GLY A 41 -26.77 -1.80 6.28
C GLY A 41 -25.26 -1.78 6.28
N ILE A 42 -24.69 -0.59 6.15
CA ILE A 42 -23.25 -0.36 6.23
C ILE A 42 -22.82 -0.84 7.62
N PRO A 43 -21.97 -1.89 7.73
CA PRO A 43 -21.47 -2.31 9.01
C PRO A 43 -20.48 -1.24 9.50
N THR A 44 -20.89 -0.50 10.52
CA THR A 44 -19.99 0.17 11.44
C THR A 44 -19.11 -0.89 12.12
N ALA A 45 -17.81 -0.60 12.25
CA ALA A 45 -16.72 -1.45 12.75
C ALA A 45 -16.06 -2.40 11.72
N ALA A 46 -15.44 -1.83 10.69
CA ALA A 46 -14.35 -2.48 9.95
C ALA A 46 -13.55 -1.45 9.11
N TYR A 47 -13.11 -0.34 9.70
CA TYR A 47 -12.07 0.46 9.04
C TYR A 47 -10.70 -0.09 9.48
N ALA A 48 -10.16 -0.92 8.59
CA ALA A 48 -8.76 -1.33 8.44
C ALA A 48 -8.01 -1.83 9.70
N VAL A 49 -8.25 -3.09 10.08
CA VAL A 49 -7.14 -3.96 10.53
C VAL A 49 -6.76 -4.81 9.31
N HIS A 50 -6.04 -4.22 8.37
CA HIS A 50 -5.49 -4.97 7.23
C HIS A 50 -4.01 -5.27 7.52
N GLN A 51 -3.71 -6.56 7.68
CA GLN A 51 -2.41 -7.22 7.49
C GLN A 51 -1.21 -6.51 8.11
N LEU A 52 -0.95 -6.75 9.41
CA LEU A 52 0.42 -6.56 9.90
C LEU A 52 1.34 -7.57 9.19
N GLN A 53 2.16 -7.09 8.26
CA GLN A 53 3.22 -7.81 7.58
C GLN A 53 4.56 -7.50 8.26
N ALA A 54 5.53 -8.41 8.13
CA ALA A 54 6.89 -8.14 8.59
C ALA A 54 7.51 -7.03 7.73
N GLY A 55 8.29 -6.14 8.35
CA GLY A 55 8.79 -4.93 7.69
C GLY A 55 7.85 -3.74 7.90
N VAL A 56 7.24 -3.22 6.83
CA VAL A 56 6.47 -1.96 6.87
C VAL A 56 4.97 -2.22 6.96
N ASN A 57 4.31 -1.51 7.87
CA ASN A 57 2.87 -1.57 8.08
C ASN A 57 2.25 -0.18 8.01
N GLU A 58 1.25 -0.02 7.14
CA GLU A 58 0.48 1.22 7.02
C GLU A 58 -0.84 1.08 7.77
N LEU A 59 -0.93 1.72 8.94
CA LEU A 59 -2.11 1.69 9.78
C LEU A 59 -2.97 2.91 9.53
N VAL A 60 -4.23 2.71 9.14
CA VAL A 60 -5.18 3.81 8.98
C VAL A 60 -5.58 4.33 10.36
N VAL A 61 -5.27 5.60 10.63
CA VAL A 61 -5.52 6.25 11.93
C VAL A 61 -6.61 7.31 11.91
N SER A 62 -7.18 7.61 10.73
CA SER A 62 -8.38 8.45 10.60
C SER A 62 -9.40 7.87 9.62
N PRO A 63 -10.70 8.22 9.74
CA PRO A 63 -11.66 8.03 8.66
C PRO A 63 -11.23 8.81 7.41
N PRO A 64 -11.57 8.34 6.20
CA PRO A 64 -11.31 9.09 4.99
C PRO A 64 -12.24 10.30 4.87
N VAL A 65 -11.68 11.43 4.45
CA VAL A 65 -12.40 12.60 3.98
C VAL A 65 -12.47 12.50 2.46
N THR A 66 -13.68 12.50 1.91
CA THR A 66 -13.92 12.42 0.45
C THR A 66 -14.68 13.63 -0.01
N GLU A 67 -14.12 14.34 -0.98
CA GLU A 67 -14.69 15.56 -1.54
C GLU A 67 -14.61 15.59 -3.06
N VAL A 68 -15.50 16.36 -3.68
CA VAL A 68 -15.56 16.58 -5.13
C VAL A 68 -15.51 18.07 -5.37
N HIS A 69 -14.61 18.50 -6.24
CA HIS A 69 -14.31 19.90 -6.51
C HIS A 69 -14.26 20.21 -8.01
N THR A 70 -14.25 21.49 -8.34
CA THR A 70 -13.97 22.01 -9.68
C THR A 70 -13.09 23.24 -9.55
N GLY A 71 -11.96 23.26 -10.27
CA GLY A 71 -10.93 24.27 -10.05
C GLY A 71 -10.09 24.04 -8.80
N PRO A 72 -9.32 25.06 -8.37
CA PRO A 72 -8.51 24.99 -7.16
C PRO A 72 -9.39 24.85 -5.92
N ALA A 73 -8.94 24.06 -4.95
CA ALA A 73 -9.67 23.87 -3.70
C ALA A 73 -8.73 23.61 -2.51
N GLU A 74 -9.26 23.83 -1.31
CA GLU A 74 -8.66 23.41 -0.05
C GLU A 74 -9.49 22.26 0.51
N VAL A 75 -8.82 21.19 0.92
CA VAL A 75 -9.45 20.01 1.51
C VAL A 75 -8.97 19.89 2.95
N ASP A 76 -9.89 19.99 3.90
CA ASP A 76 -9.61 19.97 5.33
C ASP A 76 -9.76 18.55 5.88
N LEU A 77 -8.65 17.93 6.28
CA LEU A 77 -8.65 16.61 6.90
C LEU A 77 -8.90 16.67 8.42
N GLY A 78 -8.91 17.88 8.99
CA GLY A 78 -8.87 18.12 10.42
C GLY A 78 -7.46 17.95 11.01
N PRO A 79 -7.31 18.08 12.33
CA PRO A 79 -6.00 18.05 12.96
C PRO A 79 -5.30 16.69 12.80
N VAL A 80 -4.00 16.73 12.58
CA VAL A 80 -3.14 15.53 12.48
C VAL A 80 -3.24 14.69 13.77
N PRO A 81 -3.68 13.42 13.69
CA PRO A 81 -3.73 12.51 14.84
C PRO A 81 -2.34 12.23 15.41
N GLU A 82 -2.26 11.92 16.72
CA GLU A 82 -1.02 11.46 17.33
C GLU A 82 -0.56 10.14 16.68
N GLY A 83 0.70 10.09 16.24
CA GLY A 83 1.29 8.92 15.57
C GLY A 83 1.10 8.88 14.05
N ALA A 84 0.40 9.83 13.43
CA ALA A 84 0.35 9.89 11.97
C ALA A 84 1.69 10.32 11.38
N ASP A 85 2.22 9.54 10.43
CA ASP A 85 3.48 9.78 9.73
C ASP A 85 3.26 10.25 8.29
N GLN A 86 2.13 9.87 7.69
CA GLN A 86 1.76 10.23 6.32
C GLN A 86 0.26 10.42 6.17
N VAL A 87 -0.14 11.02 5.03
CA VAL A 87 -1.51 10.98 4.53
C VAL A 87 -1.53 10.17 3.26
N TRP A 88 -2.45 9.22 3.15
CA TRP A 88 -2.70 8.58 1.87
C TRP A 88 -3.75 9.36 1.10
N PHE A 89 -3.48 9.60 -0.18
CA PHE A 89 -4.45 10.20 -1.09
C PHE A 89 -4.92 9.22 -2.15
N ASP A 90 -6.14 9.46 -2.59
CA ASP A 90 -6.77 8.79 -3.70
C ASP A 90 -7.51 9.82 -4.55
N LEU A 91 -6.86 10.26 -5.62
CA LEU A 91 -7.34 11.27 -6.55
C LEU A 91 -7.93 10.59 -7.79
N THR A 92 -9.14 10.99 -8.15
CA THR A 92 -9.79 10.63 -9.42
C THR A 92 -10.06 11.89 -10.22
N CYS A 93 -9.48 11.98 -11.40
CA CYS A 93 -9.74 13.09 -12.30
C CYS A 93 -11.07 12.84 -13.00
N LEU A 94 -12.05 13.73 -12.85
CA LEU A 94 -13.35 13.60 -13.49
C LEU A 94 -13.32 14.18 -14.90
N ASP A 95 -12.54 15.25 -15.09
CA ASP A 95 -12.13 15.79 -16.39
C ASP A 95 -10.63 15.57 -16.62
N GLY A 96 -10.18 15.68 -17.86
CA GLY A 96 -8.76 15.58 -18.19
C GLY A 96 -8.02 16.88 -17.88
N GLY A 97 -6.82 16.78 -17.30
CA GLY A 97 -6.02 17.94 -16.96
C GLY A 97 -4.80 17.60 -16.10
N GLU A 98 -4.28 18.61 -15.42
CA GLU A 98 -3.14 18.50 -14.51
C GLU A 98 -3.53 19.07 -13.15
N VAL A 99 -3.34 18.28 -12.10
CA VAL A 99 -3.57 18.67 -10.71
C VAL A 99 -2.21 18.83 -10.03
N ASN A 100 -1.96 19.98 -9.42
CA ASN A 100 -0.71 20.30 -8.73
C ASN A 100 -0.91 20.28 -7.21
N LEU A 101 0.07 19.71 -6.52
CA LEU A 101 0.13 19.60 -5.05
C LEU A 101 1.20 20.56 -4.49
N PRO A 102 1.13 20.93 -3.19
CA PRO A 102 2.00 21.97 -2.63
C PRO A 102 3.48 21.59 -2.54
N ASP A 103 3.80 20.30 -2.58
CA ASP A 103 5.17 19.77 -2.63
C ASP A 103 5.81 19.85 -4.03
N GLY A 104 5.07 20.39 -5.01
CA GLY A 104 5.49 20.47 -6.41
C GLY A 104 5.22 19.19 -7.21
N ALA A 105 4.57 18.18 -6.61
CA ALA A 105 4.08 17.04 -7.35
C ALA A 105 2.91 17.45 -8.26
N ALA A 106 2.86 16.86 -9.44
CA ALA A 106 1.80 17.07 -10.40
C ALA A 106 1.24 15.72 -10.87
N VAL A 107 -0.08 15.63 -10.97
CA VAL A 107 -0.81 14.50 -11.53
C VAL A 107 -1.44 14.95 -12.83
N THR A 108 -0.83 14.55 -13.95
CA THR A 108 -1.45 14.67 -15.27
C THR A 108 -2.29 13.41 -15.51
N CYS A 109 -3.57 13.59 -15.82
CA CYS A 109 -4.52 12.47 -15.87
C CYS A 109 -5.64 12.73 -16.89
N SER A 110 -6.18 11.65 -17.45
CA SER A 110 -7.39 11.65 -18.26
C SER A 110 -8.65 11.53 -17.40
N ALA A 111 -9.82 11.86 -17.97
CA ALA A 111 -11.11 11.68 -17.31
C ALA A 111 -11.34 10.20 -16.90
N GLY A 112 -11.63 9.97 -15.63
CA GLY A 112 -11.81 8.66 -14.99
C GLY A 112 -10.52 8.01 -14.51
N GLU A 113 -9.35 8.61 -14.75
CA GLU A 113 -8.07 8.09 -14.29
C GLU A 113 -7.86 8.37 -12.80
N ARG A 114 -7.23 7.41 -12.13
CA ARG A 114 -7.03 7.41 -10.69
C ARG A 114 -5.54 7.39 -10.37
N SER A 115 -5.14 8.27 -9.47
CA SER A 115 -3.79 8.33 -8.90
C SER A 115 -3.89 8.25 -7.39
N SER A 116 -3.00 7.47 -6.77
CA SER A 116 -2.99 7.31 -5.32
C SER A 116 -1.57 7.12 -4.82
N GLY A 117 -1.31 7.59 -3.60
CA GLY A 117 -0.02 7.40 -2.97
C GLY A 117 0.09 8.08 -1.61
N PRO A 118 1.24 7.96 -0.96
CA PRO A 118 1.53 8.64 0.29
C PRO A 118 1.95 10.09 0.06
N LEU A 119 1.48 10.98 0.92
CA LEU A 119 1.95 12.36 1.12
C LEU A 119 2.66 12.42 2.48
N PRO A 120 3.95 12.77 2.52
CA PRO A 120 4.69 12.82 3.78
C PRO A 120 4.18 13.97 4.68
N LEU A 121 4.07 13.72 5.99
CA LEU A 121 3.77 14.74 6.99
C LEU A 121 5.03 15.41 7.55
N TRP A 122 6.02 15.69 6.69
CA TRP A 122 7.20 16.40 7.12
C TRP A 122 6.88 17.86 7.49
N LYS A 123 7.70 18.47 8.34
CA LYS A 123 7.57 19.88 8.68
C LYS A 123 8.44 20.72 7.76
N GLY A 124 7.83 21.65 7.03
CA GLY A 124 8.56 22.49 6.09
C GLY A 124 7.64 23.41 5.29
N ARG A 125 8.27 24.32 4.53
CA ARG A 125 7.56 25.26 3.63
C ARG A 125 6.84 24.53 2.49
N ASP A 126 7.35 23.37 2.10
CA ASP A 126 6.86 22.54 1.00
C ASP A 126 6.13 21.29 1.53
N ALA A 127 5.57 21.37 2.74
CA ALA A 127 4.73 20.31 3.27
C ALA A 127 3.44 20.24 2.43
N PRO A 128 3.07 19.06 1.91
CA PRO A 128 1.85 18.93 1.12
C PRO A 128 0.61 19.23 1.96
N ILE A 129 0.68 19.02 3.28
CA ILE A 129 -0.40 19.31 4.22
C ILE A 129 0.11 20.27 5.29
N GLY A 130 -0.63 21.35 5.52
CA GLY A 130 -0.32 22.34 6.55
C GLY A 130 -0.41 21.77 7.97
N ASP A 131 0.14 22.51 8.95
CA ASP A 131 0.03 22.15 10.38
C ASP A 131 -1.43 22.11 10.89
N ASP A 132 -2.36 22.70 10.15
CA ASP A 132 -3.80 22.69 10.37
C ASP A 132 -4.53 21.49 9.76
N GLY A 133 -3.82 20.64 8.98
CA GLY A 133 -4.41 19.49 8.30
C GLY A 133 -5.11 19.83 6.99
N VAL A 134 -4.82 20.99 6.42
CA VAL A 134 -5.40 21.42 5.14
C VAL A 134 -4.44 21.06 3.99
N LEU A 135 -4.97 20.39 2.97
CA LEU A 135 -4.33 20.16 1.69
C LEU A 135 -4.82 21.22 0.68
N THR A 136 -3.90 21.98 0.09
CA THR A 136 -4.23 22.86 -1.04
C THR A 136 -4.00 22.12 -2.35
N VAL A 137 -5.01 22.10 -3.21
CA VAL A 137 -4.95 21.48 -4.54
C VAL A 137 -5.12 22.56 -5.59
N ASP A 138 -4.14 22.72 -6.47
CA ASP A 138 -4.23 23.64 -7.60
C ASP A 138 -4.62 22.87 -8.87
N ALA A 139 -5.72 23.28 -9.50
CA ALA A 139 -6.28 22.62 -10.67
C ALA A 139 -6.90 23.66 -11.62
N PRO A 140 -6.95 23.40 -12.94
CA PRO A 140 -7.63 24.26 -13.91
C PRO A 140 -9.06 24.56 -13.48
N ALA A 141 -9.49 25.82 -13.63
CA ALA A 141 -10.76 26.33 -13.12
C ALA A 141 -12.01 25.57 -13.61
N ASP A 142 -11.91 24.86 -14.73
CA ASP A 142 -12.97 24.08 -15.37
C ASP A 142 -12.79 22.57 -15.21
N MET A 143 -11.75 22.11 -14.53
CA MET A 143 -11.47 20.69 -14.30
C MET A 143 -12.18 20.22 -13.03
N ALA A 144 -13.06 19.21 -13.16
CA ALA A 144 -13.63 18.51 -12.03
C ALA A 144 -12.73 17.33 -11.58
N TRP A 145 -12.68 17.11 -10.27
CA TRP A 145 -11.90 16.04 -9.66
C TRP A 145 -12.50 15.63 -8.31
N GLN A 146 -12.22 14.40 -7.90
CA GLN A 146 -12.61 13.84 -6.61
C GLN A 146 -11.35 13.39 -5.89
N ILE A 147 -11.25 13.67 -4.59
CA ILE A 147 -10.15 13.16 -3.76
C ILE A 147 -10.69 12.47 -2.53
N SER A 148 -10.01 11.42 -2.08
CA SER A 148 -10.17 10.86 -0.74
C SER A 148 -8.83 10.88 -0.01
N LEU A 149 -8.83 11.32 1.25
CA LEU A 149 -7.63 11.53 2.04
C LEU A 149 -7.80 10.91 3.44
N TRP A 150 -6.78 10.26 3.97
CA TRP A 150 -6.76 9.78 5.36
C TRP A 150 -5.35 9.74 5.95
N TYR A 151 -5.25 9.93 7.26
CA TYR A 151 -4.01 9.79 8.00
C TYR A 151 -3.62 8.32 8.17
N GLN A 152 -2.32 8.04 8.03
CA GLN A 152 -1.72 6.75 8.32
C GLN A 152 -0.50 6.88 9.23
N GLU A 153 -0.35 5.92 10.13
CA GLU A 153 0.88 5.64 10.87
C GLU A 153 1.67 4.58 10.09
N VAL A 154 2.97 4.80 9.94
CA VAL A 154 3.89 3.86 9.28
C VAL A 154 4.72 3.17 10.34
N VAL A 155 4.32 1.95 10.69
CA VAL A 155 5.04 1.14 11.69
C VAL A 155 6.05 0.26 11.00
N VAL A 156 7.33 0.47 11.33
CA VAL A 156 8.44 -0.36 10.87
C VAL A 156 8.76 -1.42 11.93
N GLU A 157 8.51 -2.68 11.60
CA GLU A 157 8.77 -3.85 12.41
C GLU A 157 9.99 -4.63 11.87
N PRO A 158 10.72 -5.37 12.72
CA PRO A 158 11.75 -6.29 12.26
C PRO A 158 11.22 -7.29 11.22
N PHE A 159 12.10 -7.75 10.34
CA PHE A 159 11.79 -8.86 9.45
C PHE A 159 11.46 -10.13 10.25
N ALA A 160 10.47 -10.87 9.75
CA ALA A 160 10.19 -12.21 10.25
C ALA A 160 11.14 -13.21 9.59
N VAL A 161 11.27 -14.38 10.19
CA VAL A 161 12.17 -15.44 9.73
C VAL A 161 11.35 -16.71 9.49
N ASN A 162 11.50 -17.32 8.32
CA ASN A 162 10.79 -18.55 7.98
C ASN A 162 11.49 -19.81 8.54
N GLU A 163 10.94 -21.00 8.29
CA GLU A 163 11.51 -22.27 8.79
C GLU A 163 12.90 -22.58 8.22
N ASN A 164 13.23 -22.01 7.07
CA ASN A 164 14.52 -22.12 6.39
C ASN A 164 15.56 -21.09 6.88
N GLY A 165 15.20 -20.24 7.85
CA GLY A 165 16.10 -19.21 8.39
C GLY A 165 16.23 -17.96 7.52
N GLN A 166 15.38 -17.81 6.49
CA GLN A 166 15.37 -16.65 5.59
C GLN A 166 14.50 -15.54 6.17
N THR A 167 14.99 -14.30 6.09
CA THR A 167 14.24 -13.11 6.46
C THR A 167 13.22 -12.77 5.38
N TYR A 168 12.02 -12.35 5.78
CA TYR A 168 10.98 -11.96 4.83
C TYR A 168 10.21 -10.72 5.30
N GLY A 169 9.78 -9.90 4.33
CA GLY A 169 9.01 -8.68 4.60
C GLY A 169 9.08 -7.63 3.49
N THR A 170 8.71 -6.39 3.84
CA THR A 170 8.85 -5.22 2.96
C THR A 170 10.16 -4.49 3.27
N PRO A 171 11.05 -4.26 2.27
CA PRO A 171 12.28 -3.49 2.44
C PRO A 171 12.04 -2.14 3.13
N ASN A 172 12.98 -1.70 3.97
CA ASN A 172 12.89 -0.43 4.69
C ASN A 172 14.27 0.07 5.13
N GLU A 173 14.37 1.36 5.46
CA GLU A 173 15.65 1.98 5.83
C GLU A 173 16.24 1.48 7.17
N VAL A 174 15.40 0.96 8.07
CA VAL A 174 15.81 0.58 9.43
C VAL A 174 16.48 -0.79 9.44
N TYR A 175 15.90 -1.76 8.73
CA TYR A 175 16.34 -3.16 8.70
C TYR A 175 16.97 -3.56 7.37
N GLY A 176 16.91 -2.70 6.35
CA GLY A 176 17.48 -2.93 5.03
C GLY A 176 16.56 -3.74 4.12
N GLU A 177 17.12 -4.76 3.47
CA GLU A 177 16.43 -5.63 2.53
C GLU A 177 16.36 -7.06 3.11
N PRO A 178 15.18 -7.71 3.13
CA PRO A 178 15.05 -9.10 3.54
C PRO A 178 15.48 -10.06 2.41
N ASP A 179 15.75 -11.32 2.73
CA ASP A 179 16.05 -12.37 1.73
C ASP A 179 14.85 -12.59 0.77
N LEU A 180 13.63 -12.49 1.32
CA LEU A 180 12.35 -12.65 0.63
C LEU A 180 11.53 -11.36 0.71
N ILE A 181 11.37 -10.69 -0.44
CA ILE A 181 10.68 -9.40 -0.58
C ILE A 181 9.23 -9.63 -0.95
N LEU A 182 8.31 -8.98 -0.23
CA LEU A 182 6.88 -9.04 -0.54
C LEU A 182 6.60 -8.55 -1.97
N ALA A 183 5.84 -9.32 -2.74
CA ALA A 183 5.46 -8.99 -4.11
C ALA A 183 4.04 -9.47 -4.46
N ALA A 184 3.39 -8.74 -5.37
CA ALA A 184 2.13 -9.16 -5.98
C ALA A 184 2.43 -9.81 -7.33
N ALA A 185 2.06 -11.08 -7.49
CA ALA A 185 2.19 -11.78 -8.75
C ALA A 185 1.18 -11.28 -9.79
N THR A 186 1.49 -11.50 -11.07
CA THR A 186 0.64 -11.20 -12.24
C THR A 186 -0.73 -11.88 -12.21
N ASN A 187 -0.87 -12.96 -11.43
CA ASN A 187 -2.15 -13.66 -11.21
C ASN A 187 -2.96 -13.07 -10.03
N GLY A 188 -2.48 -12.02 -9.38
CA GLY A 188 -3.12 -11.36 -8.23
C GLY A 188 -2.85 -12.01 -6.88
N GLU A 189 -2.06 -13.09 -6.82
CA GLU A 189 -1.64 -13.68 -5.55
C GLU A 189 -0.49 -12.87 -4.94
N VAL A 190 -0.49 -12.73 -3.61
CA VAL A 190 0.57 -12.02 -2.88
C VAL A 190 1.48 -13.05 -2.22
N GLY A 191 2.78 -12.92 -2.47
CA GLY A 191 3.82 -13.80 -1.93
C GLY A 191 5.14 -13.06 -1.84
N TYR A 192 6.23 -13.79 -2.04
CA TYR A 192 7.59 -13.27 -1.88
C TYR A 192 8.48 -13.60 -3.08
N VAL A 193 9.31 -12.66 -3.50
CA VAL A 193 10.39 -12.86 -4.48
C VAL A 193 11.73 -12.85 -3.75
N TYR A 194 12.70 -13.58 -4.25
CA TYR A 194 14.06 -13.50 -3.72
C TYR A 194 14.69 -12.15 -4.05
N ALA A 195 15.29 -11.50 -3.05
CA ALA A 195 16.05 -10.28 -3.25
C ALA A 195 17.18 -10.48 -4.26
N GLU A 196 17.85 -11.64 -4.22
CA GLU A 196 18.88 -12.00 -5.21
C GLU A 196 18.35 -12.13 -6.63
N ASP A 197 17.14 -12.65 -6.83
CA ASP A 197 16.52 -12.77 -8.15
C ASP A 197 16.20 -11.39 -8.74
N LEU A 198 15.70 -10.47 -7.91
CA LEU A 198 15.51 -9.07 -8.32
C LEU A 198 16.86 -8.42 -8.67
N ASN A 199 17.84 -8.51 -7.77
CA ASN A 199 19.17 -7.92 -7.98
C ASN A 199 19.87 -8.47 -9.24
N HIS A 200 19.69 -9.76 -9.54
CA HIS A 200 20.18 -10.36 -10.78
C HIS A 200 19.43 -9.83 -12.00
N ALA A 201 18.10 -9.72 -11.92
CA ALA A 201 17.27 -9.25 -13.01
C ALA A 201 17.55 -7.79 -13.38
N PHE A 202 17.79 -6.93 -12.39
CA PHE A 202 18.14 -5.53 -12.62
C PHE A 202 19.61 -5.37 -13.05
N GLY A 203 20.57 -6.11 -12.47
CA GLY A 203 21.98 -5.96 -12.82
C GLY A 203 22.55 -4.56 -12.50
N PRO A 204 23.78 -4.21 -12.93
CA PRO A 204 24.34 -2.89 -12.67
C PRO A 204 23.58 -1.80 -13.42
N GLU A 205 23.38 -0.65 -12.77
CA GLU A 205 22.78 0.53 -13.41
C GLU A 205 23.54 0.92 -14.69
N PRO A 206 22.82 1.25 -15.77
CA PRO A 206 23.45 1.68 -17.00
C PRO A 206 24.12 3.04 -16.80
N THR A 207 25.36 3.18 -17.28
CA THR A 207 26.15 4.42 -17.13
C THR A 207 26.15 5.31 -18.38
N SER A 208 25.45 4.88 -19.44
CA SER A 208 25.31 5.62 -20.69
C SER A 208 23.92 5.44 -21.31
N PRO A 209 23.46 6.37 -22.18
CA PRO A 209 22.19 6.23 -22.89
C PRO A 209 22.08 4.95 -23.74
N THR A 210 23.19 4.50 -24.33
CA THR A 210 23.24 3.24 -25.08
C THR A 210 23.07 2.03 -24.16
N GLU A 211 23.76 2.04 -23.02
CA GLU A 211 23.60 1.00 -22.00
C GLU A 211 22.19 0.99 -21.40
N ALA A 212 21.49 2.13 -21.34
CA ALA A 212 20.12 2.21 -20.83
C ALA A 212 19.09 1.52 -21.75
N VAL A 213 19.30 1.59 -23.07
CA VAL A 213 18.47 0.85 -24.04
C VAL A 213 18.69 -0.65 -23.88
N GLU A 214 19.95 -1.09 -23.82
CA GLU A 214 20.29 -2.51 -23.61
C GLU A 214 19.85 -3.02 -22.23
N TYR A 215 19.88 -2.16 -21.22
CA TYR A 215 19.39 -2.45 -19.88
C TYR A 215 17.89 -2.73 -19.90
N THR A 216 17.09 -1.85 -20.51
CA THR A 216 15.63 -2.03 -20.62
C THR A 216 15.25 -3.34 -21.34
N GLU A 217 15.98 -3.68 -22.41
CA GLU A 217 15.76 -4.93 -23.14
C GLU A 217 16.18 -6.18 -22.34
N ARG A 218 17.13 -6.04 -21.41
CA ARG A 218 17.66 -7.12 -20.57
C ARG A 218 16.90 -7.32 -19.27
N THR A 219 16.38 -6.26 -18.66
CA THR A 219 15.69 -6.30 -17.36
C THR A 219 14.22 -6.71 -17.47
N ALA A 220 13.67 -6.78 -18.69
CA ALA A 220 12.32 -7.31 -18.91
C ALA A 220 12.28 -8.83 -18.62
N GLY A 221 11.50 -9.25 -17.63
CA GLY A 221 11.51 -10.64 -17.19
C GLY A 221 10.40 -11.02 -16.21
N LEU A 222 10.23 -12.32 -16.01
CA LEU A 222 9.31 -12.88 -15.02
C LEU A 222 10.13 -13.50 -13.88
N VAL A 223 9.97 -12.99 -12.67
CA VAL A 223 10.59 -13.54 -11.44
C VAL A 223 9.57 -14.40 -10.71
N PRO A 224 9.91 -15.62 -10.27
CA PRO A 224 9.00 -16.46 -9.51
C PRO A 224 8.56 -15.81 -8.19
N VAL A 225 7.28 -15.92 -7.85
CA VAL A 225 6.72 -15.52 -6.55
C VAL A 225 6.41 -16.78 -5.76
N TYR A 226 6.89 -16.84 -4.52
CA TYR A 226 6.79 -17.97 -3.60
C TYR A 226 5.87 -17.67 -2.41
N GLU A 227 5.43 -18.71 -1.70
CA GLU A 227 4.93 -18.57 -0.33
C GLU A 227 6.06 -18.16 0.63
N VAL A 228 5.72 -17.93 1.89
CA VAL A 228 6.67 -17.53 2.95
C VAL A 228 7.77 -18.57 3.22
N ASP A 229 7.57 -19.81 2.79
CA ASP A 229 8.57 -20.89 2.89
C ASP A 229 9.77 -20.69 1.95
N GLY A 230 9.65 -19.82 0.94
CA GLY A 230 10.67 -19.61 -0.08
C GLY A 230 10.80 -20.76 -1.07
N GLU A 231 9.90 -21.75 -1.06
CA GLU A 231 9.97 -22.96 -1.86
C GLU A 231 8.72 -23.16 -2.73
N THR A 232 7.53 -22.89 -2.19
CA THR A 232 6.27 -23.11 -2.89
C THR A 232 5.99 -21.96 -3.85
N GLN A 233 6.24 -22.16 -5.14
CA GLN A 233 5.93 -21.16 -6.16
C GLN A 233 4.41 -21.00 -6.35
N ILE A 234 3.92 -19.76 -6.22
CA ILE A 234 2.50 -19.39 -6.36
C ILE A 234 2.23 -18.47 -7.55
N GLY A 235 3.27 -17.87 -8.14
CA GLY A 235 3.08 -17.01 -9.29
C GLY A 235 4.37 -16.51 -9.91
N GLN A 236 4.22 -15.43 -10.67
CA GLN A 236 5.33 -14.72 -11.31
C GLN A 236 5.08 -13.21 -11.21
N PHE A 237 6.12 -12.47 -10.83
CA PHE A 237 6.19 -11.03 -10.82
C PHE A 237 6.83 -10.57 -12.14
N CYS A 238 6.24 -9.56 -12.78
CA CYS A 238 6.78 -9.01 -14.01
C CYS A 238 7.70 -7.83 -13.69
N ILE A 239 8.93 -7.90 -14.17
CA ILE A 239 9.87 -6.78 -14.22
C ILE A 239 9.79 -6.22 -15.64
N GLY A 240 9.44 -4.94 -15.78
CA GLY A 240 9.27 -4.28 -17.08
C GLY A 240 8.62 -2.92 -16.97
#